data_AF-A0A955KE31-F1
#
_entry.id   AF-A0A955KE31-F1
#
_cell.length_a   1.000
_cell.length_b   1.000
_cell.length_c   1.000
_cell.angle_alpha   90.00
_cell.angle_beta   90.00
_cell.angle_gamma   90.00
#
_symmetry.space_group_name_H-M   'P 1'
#
loop_
_entity.id
_entity.type
_entity.pdbx_description
1 polymer ?
#
loop_
_entity_poly.entity_id
_entity_poly.type
_entity_poly.pdbx_seq_one_letter_code
_entity_poly.pdbx_strand_id
1 'polypeptide(L)'
;MTWPDPEEIQFGLATATRPIEVILQIGTDAMEQENDNPSNVARRLKKYDGLISRILLDKSMGKGLGMDAIKLIPFARAISDRFPELGLGAAGGLGPDTTHLVSPLLEKFPDLSFDAQSKLHPNGNILLPVDLGFAKTFLLRSLALTG
;
A
#
# COMPACT_ATOMS: atom_id res chain seq x y z
N MET A 1 2.07 -2.06 -12.25
CA MET A 1 1.01 -1.05 -12.49
C MET A 1 1.70 0.30 -12.60
N THR A 2 1.36 1.08 -13.63
CA THR A 2 1.94 2.40 -13.86
C THR A 2 1.08 3.49 -13.20
N TRP A 3 1.54 4.75 -13.26
CA TRP A 3 0.79 5.90 -12.78
C TRP A 3 -0.53 6.08 -13.56
N PRO A 4 -1.72 6.00 -12.91
CA PRO A 4 -3.00 6.24 -13.56
C PRO A 4 -3.16 7.72 -13.94
N ASP A 5 -4.02 8.03 -14.90
CA ASP A 5 -4.31 9.43 -15.25
C ASP A 5 -5.11 10.10 -14.11
N PRO A 6 -4.62 11.22 -13.52
CA PRO A 6 -5.39 11.98 -12.54
C PRO A 6 -6.77 12.42 -13.02
N GLU A 7 -6.95 12.68 -14.33
CA GLU A 7 -8.23 13.12 -14.89
C GLU A 7 -9.29 12.01 -14.82
N GLU A 8 -8.89 10.75 -15.01
CA GLU A 8 -9.79 9.60 -14.86
C GLU A 8 -10.26 9.44 -13.41
N ILE A 9 -9.36 9.65 -12.44
CA ILE A 9 -9.71 9.62 -11.01
C ILE A 9 -10.67 10.76 -10.67
N GLN A 10 -10.38 11.97 -11.14
CA GLN A 10 -11.24 13.13 -10.93
C GLN A 10 -12.64 12.91 -11.52
N PHE A 11 -12.73 12.36 -12.74
CA PHE A 11 -13.99 12.02 -13.36
C PHE A 11 -14.76 10.95 -12.55
N GLY A 12 -14.08 9.91 -12.08
CA GLY A 12 -14.66 8.88 -11.22
C GLY A 12 -15.23 9.46 -9.92
N LEU A 13 -14.50 10.39 -9.28
CA LEU A 13 -14.97 11.09 -8.08
C LEU A 13 -16.17 12.00 -8.36
N ALA A 14 -16.16 12.72 -9.47
CA ALA A 14 -17.25 13.64 -9.84
C ALA A 14 -18.57 12.92 -10.19
N THR A 15 -18.48 11.67 -10.67
CA THR A 15 -19.65 10.86 -11.03
C THR A 15 -20.13 9.93 -9.92
N ALA A 16 -19.37 9.84 -8.82
CA ALA A 16 -19.73 9.02 -7.68
C ALA A 16 -21.00 9.53 -6.99
N THR A 17 -21.97 8.63 -6.76
CA THR A 17 -23.22 8.97 -6.05
C THR A 17 -23.07 8.98 -4.53
N ARG A 18 -21.89 8.58 -4.03
CA ARG A 18 -21.53 8.54 -2.61
C ARG A 18 -20.09 9.00 -2.46
N PRO A 19 -19.68 9.51 -1.29
CA PRO A 19 -18.28 9.74 -0.99
C PRO A 19 -17.49 8.43 -1.15
N ILE A 20 -16.39 8.49 -1.90
CA ILE A 20 -15.47 7.36 -2.13
C ILE A 20 -14.09 7.78 -1.64
N GLU A 21 -13.45 6.90 -0.87
CA GLU A 21 -12.05 7.03 -0.51
C GLU A 21 -11.18 6.43 -1.62
N VAL A 22 -10.17 7.16 -2.08
CA VAL A 22 -9.29 6.70 -3.16
C VAL A 22 -7.92 6.35 -2.58
N ILE A 23 -7.51 5.10 -2.78
CA ILE A 23 -6.19 4.59 -2.41
C ILE A 23 -5.37 4.42 -3.69
N LEU A 24 -4.27 5.15 -3.81
CA LEU A 24 -3.36 5.02 -4.95
C LEU A 24 -2.27 3.99 -4.62
N GLN A 25 -2.28 2.85 -5.31
CA GLN A 25 -1.21 1.86 -5.19
C GLN A 25 0.00 2.26 -6.05
N ILE A 26 1.17 2.37 -5.43
CA ILE A 26 2.44 2.64 -6.11
C ILE A 26 3.24 1.34 -6.09
N GLY A 27 3.22 0.66 -7.25
CA GLY A 27 3.97 -0.57 -7.50
C GLY A 27 5.42 -0.32 -7.91
N THR A 28 6.19 -1.39 -8.12
CA THR A 28 7.59 -1.30 -8.60
C THR A 28 7.70 -0.56 -9.91
N ASP A 29 6.86 -0.85 -10.92
CA ASP A 29 6.95 -0.16 -12.22
C ASP A 29 6.79 1.36 -12.08
N ALA A 30 5.91 1.82 -11.18
CA ALA A 30 5.69 3.24 -10.92
C ALA A 30 6.92 3.88 -10.22
N MET A 31 7.58 3.14 -9.31
CA MET A 31 8.83 3.58 -8.68
C MET A 31 9.98 3.62 -9.69
N GLU A 32 10.12 2.60 -10.54
CA GLU A 32 11.15 2.48 -11.57
C GLU A 32 11.04 3.61 -12.62
N GLN A 33 9.82 3.99 -13.02
CA GLN A 33 9.58 5.15 -13.90
C GLN A 33 10.12 6.46 -13.31
N GLU A 34 10.20 6.56 -11.99
CA GLU A 34 10.76 7.70 -11.27
C GLU A 34 12.23 7.46 -10.84
N ASN A 35 12.89 6.48 -11.48
CA ASN A 35 14.27 6.03 -11.24
C ASN A 35 14.51 5.49 -9.82
N ASP A 36 13.51 4.84 -9.24
CA ASP A 36 13.54 4.31 -7.86
C ASP A 36 13.92 5.38 -6.82
N ASN A 37 13.61 6.64 -7.11
CA ASN A 37 13.97 7.78 -6.29
C ASN A 37 12.76 8.27 -5.47
N PRO A 38 12.80 8.20 -4.12
CA PRO A 38 11.71 8.62 -3.25
C PRO A 38 11.24 10.06 -3.48
N SER A 39 12.17 10.99 -3.69
CA SER A 39 11.85 12.41 -3.91
C SER A 39 11.14 12.63 -5.26
N ASN A 40 11.48 11.86 -6.29
CA ASN A 40 10.80 11.90 -7.58
C ASN A 40 9.37 11.34 -7.46
N VAL A 41 9.18 10.22 -6.76
CA VAL A 41 7.85 9.66 -6.48
C VAL A 41 6.97 10.67 -5.73
N ALA A 42 7.49 11.27 -4.66
CA ALA A 42 6.78 12.31 -3.91
C ALA A 42 6.48 13.55 -4.78
N ARG A 43 7.37 13.93 -5.70
CA ARG A 43 7.12 15.01 -6.66
C ARG A 43 6.02 14.65 -7.66
N ARG A 44 6.02 13.42 -8.18
CA ARG A 44 5.00 12.91 -9.10
C ARG A 44 3.62 12.89 -8.46
N LEU A 45 3.56 12.54 -7.17
CA LEU A 45 2.32 12.50 -6.39
C LEU A 45 1.58 13.83 -6.29
N LYS A 46 2.26 14.97 -6.49
CA LYS A 46 1.62 16.30 -6.52
C LYS A 46 0.47 16.39 -7.54
N LYS A 47 0.50 15.58 -8.60
CA LYS A 47 -0.59 15.54 -9.60
C LYS A 47 -1.91 14.96 -9.07
N TYR A 48 -1.87 14.25 -7.95
CA TYR A 48 -3.01 13.59 -7.32
C TYR A 48 -3.47 14.32 -6.05
N ASP A 49 -2.92 15.50 -5.77
CA ASP A 49 -3.25 16.29 -4.59
C ASP A 49 -4.75 16.61 -4.56
N GLY A 50 -5.41 16.34 -3.43
CA GLY A 50 -6.87 16.44 -3.27
C GLY A 50 -7.70 15.37 -4.00
N LEU A 51 -7.08 14.46 -4.77
CA LEU A 51 -7.78 13.36 -5.46
C LEU A 51 -7.66 12.02 -4.74
N ILE A 52 -6.63 11.85 -3.92
CA ILE A 52 -6.36 10.60 -3.21
C ILE A 52 -6.38 10.83 -1.70
N SER A 53 -6.80 9.81 -0.97
CA SER A 53 -6.87 9.83 0.50
C SER A 53 -5.72 9.05 1.12
N ARG A 54 -5.25 8.00 0.43
CA ARG A 54 -4.16 7.15 0.90
C ARG A 54 -3.26 6.69 -0.24
N ILE A 55 -2.05 6.28 0.13
CA ILE A 55 -1.09 5.63 -0.76
C ILE A 55 -0.80 4.23 -0.24
N LEU A 56 -0.82 3.23 -1.12
CA LEU A 56 -0.41 1.86 -0.82
C LEU A 56 0.91 1.55 -1.53
N LEU A 57 2.00 1.40 -0.78
CA LEU A 57 3.31 1.06 -1.31
C LEU A 57 3.48 -0.46 -1.46
N ASP A 58 3.79 -0.93 -2.67
CA ASP A 58 4.02 -2.36 -2.95
C ASP A 58 5.22 -2.57 -3.88
N LYS A 59 6.38 -2.93 -3.30
CA LYS A 59 7.59 -3.26 -4.06
C LYS A 59 7.73 -4.76 -4.36
N SER A 60 6.78 -5.59 -3.95
CA SER A 60 6.84 -7.05 -4.13
C SER A 60 6.34 -7.54 -5.49
N MET A 61 5.40 -6.79 -6.10
CA MET A 61 4.82 -7.04 -7.43
C MET A 61 4.34 -8.47 -7.68
N GLY A 62 3.90 -9.20 -6.65
CA GLY A 62 3.41 -10.58 -6.82
C GLY A 62 4.48 -11.59 -7.25
N LYS A 63 5.78 -11.27 -7.15
CA LYS A 63 6.89 -12.21 -7.47
C LYS A 63 7.07 -13.33 -6.41
N GLY A 64 6.15 -13.46 -5.47
CA GLY A 64 6.23 -14.40 -4.35
C GLY A 64 7.27 -14.03 -3.29
N LEU A 65 7.93 -12.87 -3.42
CA LEU A 65 8.88 -12.35 -2.43
C LEU A 65 8.13 -11.69 -1.28
N GLY A 66 8.61 -11.90 -0.05
CA GLY A 66 8.11 -11.18 1.13
C GLY A 66 8.40 -9.68 1.03
N MET A 67 7.60 -8.88 1.74
CA MET A 67 7.80 -7.44 1.81
C MET A 67 9.21 -7.06 2.26
N ASP A 68 9.78 -6.05 1.62
CA ASP A 68 11.04 -5.42 2.04
C ASP A 68 10.75 -4.04 2.63
N ALA A 69 10.44 -4.01 3.93
CA ALA A 69 10.11 -2.78 4.64
C ALA A 69 11.25 -1.74 4.57
N ILE A 70 12.51 -2.19 4.61
CA ILE A 70 13.68 -1.30 4.57
C ILE A 70 13.73 -0.52 3.26
N LYS A 71 13.40 -1.15 2.14
CA LYS A 71 13.32 -0.47 0.84
C LYS A 71 12.12 0.46 0.71
N LEU A 72 11.04 0.23 1.45
CA LEU A 72 9.85 1.07 1.42
C LEU A 72 9.97 2.32 2.32
N ILE A 73 10.72 2.26 3.41
CA ILE A 73 10.88 3.37 4.36
C ILE A 73 11.28 4.70 3.70
N PRO A 74 12.26 4.77 2.78
CA PRO A 74 12.62 6.02 2.12
C PRO A 74 11.46 6.65 1.34
N PHE A 75 10.64 5.83 0.67
CA PHE A 75 9.46 6.29 -0.07
C PHE A 75 8.36 6.78 0.89
N ALA A 76 8.04 5.99 1.91
CA ALA A 76 7.07 6.36 2.93
C ALA A 76 7.43 7.69 3.61
N ARG A 77 8.72 7.89 3.92
CA ARG A 77 9.23 9.14 4.50
C ARG A 77 9.06 10.33 3.56
N ALA A 78 9.55 10.23 2.32
CA ALA A 78 9.46 11.32 1.35
C ALA A 78 8.01 11.74 1.05
N ILE A 79 7.08 10.78 1.10
CA ILE A 79 5.65 11.03 0.94
C ILE A 79 5.09 11.71 2.19
N SER A 80 5.33 11.15 3.38
CA SER A 80 4.84 11.68 4.66
C SER A 80 5.30 13.11 4.90
N ASP A 81 6.58 13.40 4.64
CA ASP A 81 7.17 14.73 4.82
C ASP A 81 6.51 15.78 3.91
N ARG A 82 6.00 15.36 2.74
CA ARG A 82 5.42 16.26 1.73
C ARG A 82 3.90 16.35 1.81
N PHE A 83 3.25 15.28 2.23
CA PHE A 83 1.79 15.13 2.27
C PHE A 83 1.38 14.51 3.62
N PRO A 84 1.48 15.26 4.73
CA PRO A 84 1.24 14.71 6.07
C PRO A 84 -0.19 14.22 6.29
N GLU A 85 -1.15 14.73 5.51
CA GLU A 85 -2.56 14.33 5.58
C GLU A 85 -2.88 13.05 4.79
N LEU A 86 -1.97 12.57 3.93
CA LEU A 86 -2.18 11.34 3.19
C LEU A 86 -1.90 10.12 4.06
N GLY A 87 -2.89 9.25 4.20
CA GLY A 87 -2.70 7.98 4.88
C GLY A 87 -1.70 7.10 4.14
N LEU A 88 -0.81 6.45 4.88
CA LEU A 88 0.17 5.53 4.31
C LEU A 88 -0.27 4.08 4.53
N GLY A 89 -0.05 3.27 3.51
CA GLY A 89 -0.27 1.84 3.52
C GLY A 89 0.92 1.09 2.93
N ALA A 90 1.11 -0.16 3.35
CA ALA A 90 2.08 -1.08 2.76
C ALA A 90 1.44 -2.41 2.36
N ALA A 91 1.88 -2.96 1.23
CA ALA A 91 1.48 -4.28 0.77
C ALA A 91 2.68 -5.07 0.25
N GLY A 92 2.44 -6.37 0.07
CA GLY A 92 3.34 -7.25 -0.66
C GLY A 92 3.78 -8.47 0.13
N GLY A 93 3.23 -9.64 -0.19
CA GLY A 93 3.64 -10.90 0.44
C GLY A 93 3.33 -11.01 1.94
N LEU A 94 2.61 -10.04 2.52
CA LEU A 94 2.07 -10.12 3.87
C LEU A 94 0.96 -11.17 3.93
N GLY A 95 0.87 -11.85 5.06
CA GLY A 95 -0.04 -12.94 5.32
C GLY A 95 0.04 -13.37 6.77
N PRO A 96 -0.66 -14.45 7.16
CA PRO A 96 -0.66 -14.95 8.53
C PRO A 96 0.75 -15.10 9.09
N ASP A 97 1.66 -15.76 8.36
CA ASP A 97 3.01 -16.07 8.84
C ASP A 97 4.07 -15.01 8.56
N THR A 98 3.72 -13.97 7.80
CA THR A 98 4.66 -12.93 7.36
C THR A 98 4.28 -11.53 7.83
N THR A 99 3.34 -11.40 8.76
CA THR A 99 2.90 -10.09 9.29
C THR A 99 4.07 -9.29 9.89
N HIS A 100 5.00 -9.96 10.56
CA HIS A 100 6.20 -9.34 11.16
C HIS A 100 7.09 -8.57 10.18
N LEU A 101 6.97 -8.81 8.87
CA LEU A 101 7.73 -8.06 7.86
C LEU A 101 7.36 -6.56 7.85
N VAL A 102 6.19 -6.17 8.38
CA VAL A 102 5.74 -4.77 8.46
C VAL A 102 6.31 -4.00 9.65
N SER A 103 6.85 -4.68 10.66
CA SER A 103 7.30 -4.04 11.90
C SER A 103 8.26 -2.86 11.68
N PRO A 104 9.27 -2.92 10.79
CA PRO A 104 10.16 -1.78 10.58
C PRO A 104 9.47 -0.53 10.01
N LEU A 105 8.36 -0.70 9.29
CA LEU A 105 7.54 0.43 8.82
C LEU A 105 6.67 0.95 9.97
N LEU A 106 6.02 0.09 10.76
CA LEU A 106 5.20 0.50 11.90
C LEU A 106 6.01 1.29 12.95
N GLU A 107 7.26 0.91 13.20
CA GLU A 107 8.16 1.66 14.10
C GLU A 107 8.42 3.11 13.64
N LYS A 108 8.30 3.39 12.35
CA LYS A 108 8.52 4.73 11.77
C LYS A 108 7.23 5.47 11.47
N PHE A 109 6.16 4.73 11.18
CA PHE A 109 4.86 5.22 10.77
C PHE A 109 3.78 4.42 11.54
N PRO A 110 3.50 4.77 12.81
CA PRO A 110 2.59 4.01 13.66
C PRO A 110 1.15 3.93 13.11
N ASP A 111 0.71 4.93 12.35
CA ASP A 111 -0.62 5.00 11.74
C ASP A 111 -0.70 4.30 10.36
N LEU A 112 0.35 3.59 9.96
CA LEU A 112 0.42 2.87 8.69
C LEU A 112 -0.60 1.72 8.63
N SER A 113 -1.39 1.67 7.56
CA SER A 113 -2.22 0.51 7.23
C SER A 113 -1.43 -0.54 6.44
N PHE A 114 -1.88 -1.80 6.42
CA PHE A 114 -1.22 -2.80 5.58
C PHE A 114 -2.17 -3.89 5.11
N ASP A 115 -1.89 -4.42 3.92
CA ASP A 115 -2.72 -5.39 3.21
C ASP A 115 -1.99 -6.72 2.97
N ALA A 116 -2.73 -7.81 3.07
CA ALA A 116 -2.30 -9.19 2.90
C ALA A 116 -3.06 -9.97 1.81
N GLN A 117 -3.83 -9.30 0.94
CA GLN A 117 -4.78 -9.87 -0.02
C GLN A 117 -4.37 -11.26 -0.52
N SER A 118 -3.25 -11.35 -1.27
CA SER A 118 -2.82 -12.61 -1.89
C SER A 118 -2.67 -13.79 -0.91
N LYS A 119 -2.17 -13.58 0.31
CA LYS A 119 -1.90 -14.67 1.27
C LYS A 119 -3.10 -14.99 2.16
N LEU A 120 -4.23 -14.32 1.97
CA LEU A 120 -5.50 -14.66 2.61
C LEU A 120 -6.30 -15.69 1.81
N HIS A 121 -5.86 -16.04 0.60
CA HIS A 121 -6.51 -17.04 -0.23
C HIS A 121 -5.75 -18.38 -0.20
N PRO A 122 -6.46 -19.52 -0.29
CA PRO A 122 -5.82 -20.82 -0.43
C PRO A 122 -4.86 -20.84 -1.62
N ASN A 123 -3.63 -21.32 -1.40
CA ASN A 123 -2.55 -21.37 -2.40
C ASN A 123 -2.20 -20.01 -3.05
N GLY A 124 -2.60 -18.89 -2.45
CA GLY A 124 -2.33 -17.55 -3.00
C GLY A 124 -3.24 -17.15 -4.17
N ASN A 125 -4.27 -17.92 -4.50
CA ASN A 125 -5.13 -17.65 -5.65
C ASN A 125 -6.22 -16.62 -5.30
N ILE A 126 -6.01 -15.37 -5.72
CA ILE A 126 -6.94 -14.25 -5.47
C ILE A 126 -8.35 -14.44 -6.08
N LEU A 127 -8.53 -15.38 -7.00
CA LEU A 127 -9.83 -15.71 -7.56
C LEU A 127 -10.67 -16.62 -6.66
N LEU A 128 -10.06 -17.28 -5.67
CA LEU A 128 -10.77 -18.07 -4.69
C LEU A 128 -11.33 -17.19 -3.57
N PRO A 129 -12.32 -17.64 -2.79
CA PRO A 129 -12.72 -16.93 -1.58
C PRO A 129 -11.56 -16.76 -0.60
N VAL A 130 -11.63 -15.71 0.22
CA VAL A 130 -10.75 -15.53 1.37
C VAL A 130 -10.95 -16.69 2.35
N ASP A 131 -9.85 -17.28 2.81
CA ASP A 131 -9.86 -18.25 3.90
C ASP A 131 -10.01 -17.51 5.23
N LEU A 132 -11.13 -17.76 5.93
CA LEU A 132 -11.44 -17.06 7.19
C LEU A 132 -10.48 -17.45 8.33
N GLY A 133 -9.88 -18.63 8.28
CA GLY A 133 -8.84 -19.05 9.23
C GLY A 133 -7.56 -18.23 9.05
N PHE A 134 -7.15 -18.02 7.79
CA PHE A 134 -6.02 -17.14 7.46
C PHE A 134 -6.33 -15.69 7.83
N ALA A 135 -7.50 -15.17 7.47
CA ALA A 135 -7.92 -13.81 7.82
C ALA A 135 -7.93 -13.59 9.34
N LYS A 136 -8.47 -14.54 10.11
CA LYS A 136 -8.46 -14.47 11.59
C LYS A 136 -7.04 -14.44 12.15
N THR A 137 -6.17 -15.33 11.65
CA THR A 137 -4.78 -15.42 12.13
C THR A 137 -4.01 -14.15 11.80
N PHE A 138 -4.18 -13.63 10.58
CA PHE A 138 -3.58 -12.36 10.15
C PHE A 138 -4.06 -11.21 11.05
N LEU A 139 -5.37 -11.06 11.26
CA LEU A 139 -5.92 -10.00 12.12
C LEU A 139 -5.36 -10.05 13.55
N LEU A 140 -5.34 -11.23 14.18
CA LEU A 140 -4.81 -11.36 15.55
C LEU A 140 -3.33 -10.98 15.64
N ARG A 141 -2.53 -11.37 14.64
CA ARG A 141 -1.10 -11.03 14.59
C ARG A 141 -0.88 -9.55 14.28
N SER A 142 -1.70 -8.96 13.41
CA SER A 142 -1.69 -7.52 13.14
C SER A 142 -1.98 -6.71 14.40
N LEU A 143 -3.00 -7.08 15.16
CA LEU A 143 -3.36 -6.39 16.42
C LEU A 143 -2.24 -6.47 17.46
N ALA A 144 -1.49 -7.58 17.51
CA ALA A 144 -0.35 -7.73 18.42
C ALA A 144 0.87 -6.87 18.03
N LEU A 145 0.94 -6.36 16.80
CA LEU A 145 2.00 -5.47 16.34
C LEU A 145 1.66 -3.99 16.50
N THR A 146 0.38 -3.65 16.58
CA THR A 146 -0.13 -2.28 16.67
C THR A 146 -0.63 -1.91 18.08
N GLY A 147 -0.57 -2.85 19.02
CA GLY A 147 -1.04 -2.69 20.41
C GLY A 147 0.05 -2.34 21.41
#